data_AF-A0A853AU52-F1
#
_entry.id   AF-A0A853AU52-F1
#
_cell.length_a   1.000
_cell.length_b   1.000
_cell.length_c   1.000
_cell.angle_alpha   90.00
_cell.angle_beta   90.00
_cell.angle_gamma   90.00
#
_symmetry.space_group_name_H-M   'P 1'
#
loop_
_entity.id
_entity.type
_entity.pdbx_description
1 polymer ?
#
loop_
_entity_poly.entity_id
_entity_poly.type
_entity_poly.pdbx_seq_one_letter_code
_entity_poly.pdbx_strand_id
1 'polypeptide(L)'
;MTFRHRTGSADAVDIPPALGKAMADYRALLDELEKGTIDEPTFRHRALRVGLVLRERDAWILDLSTERWWRYDGVALSSLRFGDAEG
;
A
#
# COMPACT_ATOMS: atom_id res chain seq x y z
N MET A 1 9.40 -11.88 -29.41
CA MET A 1 8.19 -11.69 -28.61
C MET A 1 8.14 -10.25 -28.16
N THR A 2 7.26 -9.44 -28.74
CA THR A 2 7.18 -8.00 -28.49
C THR A 2 6.16 -7.78 -27.38
N PHE A 3 6.61 -7.45 -26.17
CA PHE A 3 5.73 -6.98 -25.11
C PHE A 3 5.19 -5.61 -25.53
N ARG A 4 3.96 -5.59 -26.03
CA ARG A 4 3.23 -4.34 -26.26
C ARG A 4 2.96 -3.72 -24.89
N HIS A 5 3.67 -2.65 -24.57
CA HIS A 5 3.19 -1.65 -23.63
C HIS A 5 1.87 -1.11 -24.17
N ARG A 6 0.77 -1.61 -23.61
CA ARG A 6 -0.54 -0.98 -23.74
C ARG A 6 -0.62 0.06 -22.63
N THR A 7 -0.12 1.26 -22.90
CA THR A 7 -0.50 2.47 -22.17
C THR A 7 -1.94 2.81 -22.58
N GLY A 8 -2.89 2.19 -21.89
CA GLY A 8 -4.30 2.58 -21.88
C GLY A 8 -4.53 3.51 -20.71
N SER A 9 -4.91 4.74 -21.03
CA SER A 9 -5.31 5.84 -20.15
C SER A 9 -6.46 5.46 -19.21
N ALA A 10 -6.35 5.83 -17.93
CA ALA A 10 -7.46 6.27 -17.07
C ALA A 10 -8.66 5.32 -16.85
N ASP A 11 -8.43 4.04 -16.57
CA ASP A 11 -9.35 3.30 -15.69
C ASP A 11 -8.87 3.59 -14.26
N ALA A 12 -9.56 4.53 -13.61
CA ALA A 12 -9.38 4.94 -12.22
C ALA A 12 -8.85 3.77 -11.40
N VAL A 13 -7.63 3.89 -10.88
CA VAL A 13 -7.04 2.85 -10.05
C VAL A 13 -8.05 2.59 -8.94
N ASP A 14 -8.78 1.48 -9.06
CA ASP A 14 -9.58 0.91 -8.00
C ASP A 14 -8.57 0.55 -6.93
N ILE A 15 -8.13 1.55 -6.16
CA ILE A 15 -7.35 1.43 -4.94
C ILE A 15 -8.25 0.55 -4.10
N PRO A 16 -7.97 -0.77 -3.99
CA PRO A 16 -9.03 -1.69 -3.64
C PRO A 16 -9.54 -1.36 -2.24
N PRO A 17 -10.78 -1.68 -1.86
CA PRO A 17 -11.34 -1.26 -0.55
C PRO A 17 -10.45 -1.59 0.67
N ALA A 18 -9.70 -2.70 0.62
CA ALA A 18 -8.73 -3.08 1.64
C ALA A 18 -7.53 -2.11 1.75
N LEU A 19 -7.12 -1.52 0.63
CA LEU A 19 -6.04 -0.55 0.53
C LEU A 19 -6.46 0.82 1.08
N GLY A 20 -7.65 1.30 0.70
CA GLY A 20 -8.22 2.52 1.29
C GLY A 20 -8.40 2.40 2.80
N LYS A 21 -8.88 1.25 3.27
CA LYS A 21 -8.96 0.95 4.71
C LYS A 21 -7.58 0.96 5.37
N ALA A 22 -6.58 0.32 4.77
CA ALA A 22 -5.21 0.31 5.31
C ALA A 22 -4.64 1.73 5.44
N MET A 23 -4.87 2.61 4.46
CA MET A 23 -4.43 4.01 4.55
C MET A 23 -5.13 4.77 5.69
N ALA A 24 -6.44 4.57 5.86
CA ALA A 24 -7.19 5.18 6.95
C ALA A 24 -6.72 4.69 8.33
N ASP A 25 -6.53 3.37 8.47
CA ASP A 25 -6.00 2.76 9.69
C ASP A 25 -4.58 3.28 10.00
N TYR A 26 -3.74 3.47 8.97
CA TYR A 26 -2.39 4.00 9.14
C TYR A 26 -2.41 5.46 9.61
N ARG A 27 -3.31 6.29 9.04
CA ARG A 27 -3.50 7.67 9.47
C ARG A 27 -3.91 7.75 10.94
N ALA A 28 -4.86 6.91 11.37
CA ALA A 28 -5.27 6.87 12.77
C ALA A 28 -4.11 6.50 13.72
N LEU A 29 -3.23 5.57 13.32
CA LEU A 29 -2.05 5.23 14.11
C LEU A 29 -1.03 6.37 14.19
N LEU A 30 -0.85 7.14 13.12
CA LEU A 30 -0.02 8.36 13.16
C LEU A 30 -0.60 9.38 14.14
N ASP A 31 -1.92 9.61 14.10
CA ASP A 31 -2.58 10.54 15.02
C ASP A 31 -2.42 10.09 16.49
N GLU A 32 -2.48 8.78 16.78
CA GLU A 32 -2.21 8.23 18.12
C GLU A 32 -0.76 8.45 18.56
N LEU A 33 0.21 8.28 17.65
CA LEU A 33 1.64 8.50 17.91
C LEU A 33 1.93 9.99 18.16
N GLU A 34 1.38 10.88 17.35
CA GLU A 34 1.52 12.34 17.49
C GLU A 34 0.93 12.85 18.82
N LYS A 35 -0.17 12.25 19.27
CA LYS A 35 -0.77 12.53 20.59
C LYS A 35 0.00 11.91 21.76
N GLY A 36 1.02 11.09 21.49
CA GLY A 36 1.75 10.33 22.52
C GLY A 36 0.90 9.26 23.20
N THR A 37 -0.22 8.85 22.59
CA THR A 37 -1.10 7.78 23.13
C THR A 37 -0.48 6.39 22.94
N ILE A 38 0.37 6.25 21.92
CA ILE A 38 1.23 5.08 21.69
C ILE A 38 2.67 5.54 21.49
N ASP A 39 3.63 4.68 21.83
CA ASP A 39 5.04 4.91 21.57
C ASP A 39 5.45 4.37 20.17
N GLU A 40 6.66 4.71 19.74
CA GLU A 40 7.18 4.28 18.44
C GLU A 40 7.24 2.75 18.28
N PRO A 41 7.68 1.95 19.28
CA PRO A 41 7.61 0.49 19.18
C PRO A 41 6.19 -0.05 18.97
N THR A 42 5.21 0.47 19.73
CA THR A 42 3.80 0.09 19.58
C THR A 42 3.26 0.48 18.21
N PHE A 43 3.60 1.69 17.75
CA PHE A 43 3.28 2.14 16.40
C PHE A 43 3.84 1.18 15.36
N ARG A 44 5.14 0.89 15.36
CA ARG A 44 5.78 -0.01 14.37
C ARG A 44 5.12 -1.39 14.35
N HIS A 45 4.81 -1.95 15.51
CA HIS A 45 4.14 -3.25 15.62
C HIS A 45 2.72 -3.25 15.02
N ARG A 46 1.94 -2.18 15.25
CA ARG A 46 0.56 -2.07 14.71
C ARG A 46 0.58 -1.70 13.23
N ALA A 47 1.41 -0.74 12.85
CA ALA A 47 1.59 -0.25 11.49
C ALA A 47 2.04 -1.35 10.52
N LEU A 48 2.90 -2.29 10.96
CA LEU A 48 3.31 -3.44 10.16
C LEU A 48 2.11 -4.24 9.63
N ARG A 49 1.11 -4.50 10.49
CA ARG A 49 -0.08 -5.28 10.10
C ARG A 49 -1.01 -4.49 9.20
N VAL A 50 -1.05 -3.17 9.35
CA VAL A 50 -1.82 -2.28 8.48
C VAL A 50 -1.18 -2.19 7.09
N GLY A 51 0.14 -2.08 7.02
CA GLY A 51 0.91 -1.99 5.78
C GLY A 51 1.01 -3.30 4.99
N LEU A 52 0.53 -4.42 5.52
CA LEU A 52 0.52 -5.73 4.85
C LEU A 52 -0.92 -6.15 4.54
N VAL A 53 -1.28 -6.21 3.27
CA VAL A 53 -2.60 -6.68 2.82
C VAL A 53 -2.44 -7.99 2.05
N LEU A 54 -2.96 -9.07 2.62
CA LEU A 54 -2.99 -10.38 1.99
C LEU A 54 -4.36 -10.63 1.34
N ARG A 55 -4.36 -11.15 0.12
CA ARG A 55 -5.54 -11.65 -0.59
C ARG A 55 -5.32 -13.10 -1.01
N GLU A 56 -6.34 -13.68 -1.63
CA GLU A 56 -6.28 -15.05 -2.12
C GLU A 56 -5.18 -15.29 -3.16
N ARG A 57 -4.77 -14.26 -3.92
CA ARG A 57 -3.85 -14.40 -5.06
C ARG A 57 -2.65 -13.47 -5.04
N ASP A 58 -2.63 -12.49 -4.15
CA ASP A 58 -1.53 -11.53 -4.06
C ASP A 58 -1.32 -11.01 -2.64
N ALA A 59 -0.14 -10.47 -2.41
CA ALA A 59 0.26 -9.78 -1.21
C ALA A 59 0.72 -8.36 -1.57
N TRP A 60 0.32 -7.40 -0.75
CA TRP A 60 0.65 -6.00 -0.91
C TRP A 60 1.38 -5.47 0.31
N ILE A 61 2.47 -4.73 0.10
CA ILE A 61 3.30 -4.12 1.16
C ILE A 61 3.39 -2.61 0.92
N LEU A 62 3.05 -1.84 1.95
CA LEU A 62 3.25 -0.40 2.01
C LEU A 62 4.70 -0.08 2.37
N ASP A 63 5.41 0.60 1.48
CA ASP A 63 6.73 1.17 1.73
C ASP A 63 6.67 2.69 1.69
N LEU A 64 6.55 3.31 2.86
CA LEU A 64 6.52 4.76 3.00
C LEU A 64 7.90 5.41 2.79
N SER A 65 8.99 4.66 2.93
CA SER A 65 10.33 5.21 2.74
C SER A 65 10.62 5.52 1.27
N THR A 66 9.99 4.75 0.37
CA THR A 66 10.13 4.92 -1.08
C THR A 66 8.85 5.39 -1.77
N GLU A 67 7.81 5.70 -0.99
CA GLU A 67 6.49 6.13 -1.44
C GLU A 67 5.85 5.15 -2.45
N ARG A 68 5.89 3.86 -2.12
CA ARG A 68 5.46 2.78 -3.01
C ARG A 68 4.58 1.75 -2.34
N TRP A 69 3.79 1.08 -3.17
CA TRP A 69 3.22 -0.22 -2.90
C TRP A 69 3.97 -1.28 -3.66
N TRP A 70 4.38 -2.34 -2.98
CA TRP A 70 4.90 -3.55 -3.58
C TRP A 70 3.79 -4.58 -3.69
N ARG A 71 3.63 -5.21 -4.86
CA ARG A 71 2.73 -6.35 -5.06
C ARG A 71 3.55 -7.59 -5.39
N TYR A 72 3.24 -8.69 -4.72
CA TYR A 72 3.70 -10.02 -5.07
C TYR A 72 2.52 -10.90 -5.42
N ASP A 73 2.51 -11.47 -6.62
CA ASP A 73 1.41 -12.34 -7.11
C ASP A 73 1.75 -13.84 -7.08
N GLY A 74 2.75 -14.23 -6.29
CA GLY A 74 3.26 -15.60 -6.22
C GLY A 74 4.32 -15.92 -7.28
N VAL A 75 4.51 -15.05 -8.28
CA VAL A 75 5.49 -15.28 -9.35
C VAL A 75 6.42 -14.08 -9.51
N ALA A 76 5.89 -12.87 -9.58
CA ALA A 76 6.65 -11.66 -9.84
C ALA A 76 6.39 -10.59 -8.78
N LEU A 77 7.43 -9.78 -8.52
CA LEU A 77 7.33 -8.57 -7.73
C LEU A 77 7.12 -7.37 -8.67
N SER A 78 6.13 -6.54 -8.37
CA SER A 78 5.89 -5.27 -9.05
C SER A 78 5.67 -4.15 -8.04
N SER A 79 5.72 -2.90 -8.50
CA SER A 79 5.52 -1.73 -7.63
C SER A 79 4.71 -0.63 -8.29
N LEU A 80 3.96 0.11 -7.48
CA LEU A 80 3.23 1.34 -7.85
C LEU A 80 3.71 2.48 -6.94
N ARG A 81 4.05 3.66 -7.49
CA ARG A 81 4.33 4.84 -6.64
C ARG A 81 3.02 5.50 -6.21
N PHE A 82 3.06 6.23 -5.09
CA PHE A 82 1.97 7.15 -4.75
C PHE A 82 1.89 8.23 -5.85
N GLY A 83 0.69 8.46 -6.39
CA GLY A 83 0.46 9.39 -7.51
C GLY A 83 0.39 8.74 -8.90
N ASP A 84 0.90 7.51 -9.08
CA ASP A 84 0.63 6.71 -10.29
C ASP A 84 -0.84 6.23 -10.34
N ALA A 85 -1.60 6.47 -9.27
CA ALA A 85 -3.03 6.14 -9.15
C ALA A 85 -3.98 7.25 -9.61
N GLU A 86 -3.47 8.45 -9.93
CA GLU A 86 -4.26 9.61 -10.38
C GLU A 86 -4.00 9.99 -11.86
N GLY A 87 -3.63 9.03 -12.72
CA GLY A 87 -3.36 9.26 -14.15
C GLY A 87 -4.12 8.32 -15.09
#